data_AF-A0A7K6EDC9-F1
#
_entry.id   AF-A0A7K6EDC9-F1
#
_cell.length_a   1.000
_cell.length_b   1.000
_cell.length_c   1.000
_cell.angle_alpha   90.00
_cell.angle_beta   90.00
_cell.angle_gamma   90.00
#
_symmetry.space_group_name_H-M   'P 1'
#
loop_
_entity.id
_entity.type
_entity.pdbx_description
1 polymer ?
#
loop_
_entity_poly.entity_id
_entity_poly.type
_entity_poly.pdbx_seq_one_letter_code
_entity_poly.pdbx_strand_id
1 'polypeptide(L)'
;GAVPARTALAIFLTCLFSGTHSQTPRAFPESTVPLEVLSQEQAYSLVQPSLFQSVPVSNLSESIPGSSPSEPPLLPVCAKPADIRHVFKYINTIVSCSIFIVGIIGNSTLLRIIYKNKCMRNGPNVLIASLALGDLLYILIALPINVYKLLAKDWPFGVQVCKLVPFIQKASVGITVLSLCALSIDRYRAVASWSRIQGIGIPMWKAVEVLLIWAVAIVLAVPEAIAFDMVELSYWEQHLWVCMLASEQKSRFMRFYRDVKDWWLFGFYFCLPLVCTGIFYTLMSCEMLSKRNGMRIALNDHMKRRREVAKTVFCLVVIFALCWLPLHLSRILKKTIYDQTDPNRCELLSFLLVMDYFGINMASLNSCINPVALYFVSRKFKNCFQSCLCCWCQRPALSITPTDEKGSVGKWKATGQELGLDRSSSRLSNKYSSS
;
A
#
# COMPACT_ATOMS: atom_id res chain seq x y z
N GLY A 1 -19.90 7.73 26.89
CA GLY A 1 -20.43 6.59 26.13
C GLY A 1 -19.66 6.48 24.83
N ALA A 2 -18.97 5.36 24.61
CA ALA A 2 -18.15 5.16 23.42
C ALA A 2 -19.05 4.85 22.21
N VAL A 3 -18.99 5.67 21.16
CA VAL A 3 -19.69 5.43 19.91
C VAL A 3 -19.07 4.19 19.23
N PRO A 4 -19.87 3.18 18.84
CA PRO A 4 -19.35 1.99 18.16
C PRO A 4 -18.65 2.36 16.85
N ALA A 5 -17.51 1.73 16.54
CA ALA A 5 -16.73 2.00 15.32
C ALA A 5 -17.54 1.89 14.01
N ARG A 6 -18.62 1.09 14.00
CA ARG A 6 -19.54 0.98 12.86
C ARG A 6 -20.37 2.25 12.65
N THR A 7 -20.74 2.92 13.73
CA THR A 7 -21.50 4.17 13.71
C THR A 7 -20.59 5.32 13.31
N ALA A 8 -19.33 5.34 13.75
CA ALA A 8 -18.34 6.30 13.28
C ALA A 8 -18.05 6.13 11.78
N LEU A 9 -17.89 4.90 11.30
CA LEU A 9 -17.69 4.61 9.87
C LEU A 9 -18.94 4.95 9.03
N ALA A 10 -20.14 4.67 9.54
CA ALA A 10 -21.39 5.03 8.88
C ALA A 10 -21.58 6.55 8.81
N ILE A 11 -21.31 7.28 9.90
CA ILE A 11 -21.36 8.75 9.94
C ILE A 11 -20.33 9.35 8.97
N PHE A 12 -19.12 8.80 8.94
CA PHE A 12 -18.05 9.23 8.04
C PHE A 12 -18.40 8.98 6.57
N LEU A 13 -18.99 7.81 6.26
CA LEU A 13 -19.48 7.49 4.92
C LEU A 13 -20.68 8.36 4.53
N THR A 14 -21.63 8.62 5.42
CA THR A 14 -22.76 9.52 5.14
C THR A 14 -22.31 10.96 4.92
N CYS A 15 -21.30 11.45 5.66
CA CYS A 15 -20.72 12.77 5.40
C CYS A 15 -19.99 12.84 4.04
N LEU A 16 -19.41 11.73 3.57
CA LEU A 16 -18.76 11.66 2.25
C LEU A 16 -19.76 11.62 1.08
N PHE A 17 -20.97 11.07 1.30
CA PHE A 17 -21.97 10.88 0.22
C PHE A 17 -23.14 11.87 0.25
N SER A 18 -23.36 12.63 1.34
CA SER A 18 -24.46 13.60 1.43
C SER A 18 -24.18 14.97 0.80
N GLY A 19 -23.01 15.19 0.18
CA GLY A 19 -22.63 16.45 -0.45
C GLY A 19 -23.18 16.69 -1.86
N THR A 20 -23.88 15.73 -2.47
CA THR A 20 -24.35 15.85 -3.86
C THR A 20 -25.87 16.00 -3.92
N HIS A 21 -26.37 17.22 -3.76
CA HIS A 21 -27.70 17.56 -4.27
C HIS A 21 -27.60 18.80 -5.17
N SER A 22 -28.10 18.61 -6.40
CA SER A 22 -28.37 19.63 -7.43
C SER A 22 -27.19 20.10 -8.29
N GLN A 23 -26.98 19.43 -9.44
CA GLN A 23 -27.26 19.99 -10.78
C GLN A 23 -26.90 18.96 -11.87
N THR A 24 -27.77 18.85 -12.87
CA THR A 24 -27.70 17.97 -14.05
C THR A 24 -26.48 18.27 -14.94
N PRO A 25 -25.92 17.27 -15.67
CA PRO A 25 -24.65 17.43 -16.37
C PRO A 25 -24.84 18.19 -17.70
N ARG A 26 -24.29 19.41 -17.79
CA ARG A 26 -23.95 20.02 -19.08
C ARG A 26 -22.69 19.31 -19.64
N ALA A 27 -22.66 19.19 -20.95
CA ALA A 27 -21.62 18.54 -21.75
C ALA A 27 -20.20 18.74 -21.20
N PHE A 28 -19.42 17.65 -21.12
CA PHE A 28 -18.01 17.64 -20.76
C PHE A 28 -17.19 18.51 -21.73
N PRO A 29 -16.61 19.65 -21.30
CA PRO A 29 -15.65 20.38 -22.11
C PRO A 29 -14.27 19.70 -22.04
N GLU A 30 -13.48 19.92 -23.09
CA GLU A 30 -12.18 19.31 -23.40
C GLU A 30 -11.20 19.12 -22.21
N SER A 31 -10.40 18.08 -22.37
CA SER A 31 -9.49 17.44 -21.42
C SER A 31 -8.40 18.39 -20.92
N THR A 32 -8.19 18.44 -19.59
CA THR A 32 -7.05 19.12 -18.98
C THR A 32 -6.54 18.30 -17.80
N VAL A 33 -5.25 18.45 -17.48
CA VAL A 33 -4.48 17.71 -16.47
C VAL A 33 -5.00 17.90 -15.05
N PRO A 34 -5.01 16.82 -14.22
CA PRO A 34 -5.13 16.95 -12.76
C PRO A 34 -3.94 17.74 -12.20
N LEU A 35 -4.16 18.96 -11.72
CA LEU A 35 -3.11 19.91 -11.35
C LEU A 35 -2.40 19.63 -10.02
N GLU A 36 -2.78 18.59 -9.28
CA GLU A 36 -2.30 18.35 -7.92
C GLU A 36 -1.01 17.52 -7.82
N VAL A 37 -0.63 16.82 -8.89
CA VAL A 37 0.68 16.13 -8.95
C VAL A 37 1.81 17.16 -9.15
N LEU A 38 1.46 18.37 -9.56
CA LEU A 38 2.34 19.51 -9.79
C LEU A 38 2.66 20.23 -8.49
N SER A 39 3.88 20.76 -8.36
CA SER A 39 4.09 21.82 -7.37
C SER A 39 3.27 23.04 -7.78
N GLN A 40 2.91 23.89 -6.82
CA GLN A 40 2.11 25.08 -7.07
C GLN A 40 2.72 25.98 -8.16
N GLU A 41 4.05 26.13 -8.20
CA GLU A 41 4.74 26.86 -9.28
C GLU A 41 4.54 26.23 -10.66
N GLN A 42 4.60 24.90 -10.73
CA GLN A 42 4.42 24.19 -12.00
C GLN A 42 2.96 24.26 -12.46
N ALA A 43 2.02 24.15 -11.53
CA ALA A 43 0.60 24.37 -11.75
C ALA A 43 0.34 25.77 -12.35
N TYR A 44 0.87 26.84 -11.75
CA TYR A 44 0.74 28.19 -12.32
C TYR A 44 1.36 28.31 -13.72
N SER A 45 2.52 27.69 -13.95
CA SER A 45 3.23 27.76 -15.23
C SER A 45 2.52 27.05 -16.40
N LEU A 46 1.58 26.16 -16.10
CA LEU A 46 0.73 25.46 -17.08
C LEU A 46 -0.59 26.19 -17.37
N VAL A 47 -0.96 27.11 -16.48
CA VAL A 47 -2.30 27.69 -16.36
C VAL A 47 -2.39 29.11 -16.91
N GLN A 48 -1.26 29.82 -17.11
CA GLN A 48 -1.23 31.15 -17.71
C GLN A 48 -0.98 31.12 -19.23
N PRO A 49 -2.01 31.33 -20.06
CA PRO A 49 -1.81 31.83 -21.43
C PRO A 49 -2.16 33.31 -21.71
N SER A 50 -2.51 34.15 -20.71
CA SER A 50 -3.21 35.42 -21.00
C SER A 50 -2.65 36.72 -20.41
N LEU A 51 -1.36 36.81 -20.11
CA LEU A 51 -0.74 38.15 -19.91
C LEU A 51 -0.01 38.69 -21.16
N PHE A 52 -0.12 37.99 -22.29
CA PHE A 52 0.44 38.42 -23.57
C PHE A 52 -0.64 38.45 -24.66
N GLN A 53 -1.44 39.49 -24.67
CA GLN A 53 -2.12 39.92 -25.88
C GLN A 53 -1.83 41.41 -26.10
N SER A 54 -0.95 41.65 -27.07
CA SER A 54 -0.74 42.87 -27.85
C SER A 54 -1.60 44.07 -27.47
N VAL A 55 -1.02 45.01 -26.73
CA VAL A 55 -1.48 46.41 -26.78
C VAL A 55 -1.10 46.95 -28.17
N PRO A 56 -2.03 47.54 -28.94
CA PRO A 56 -1.66 48.21 -30.19
C PRO A 56 -0.78 49.41 -29.85
N VAL A 57 0.38 49.50 -30.49
CA VAL A 57 1.25 50.67 -30.43
C VAL A 57 0.52 51.82 -31.13
N SER A 58 -0.23 52.61 -30.37
CA SER A 58 -0.61 53.97 -30.77
C SER A 58 0.38 54.93 -30.14
N ASN A 59 1.16 55.58 -31.00
CA ASN A 59 2.12 56.64 -30.72
C ASN A 59 1.63 57.63 -29.67
N LEU A 60 2.41 57.86 -28.60
CA LEU A 60 2.62 59.20 -28.05
C LEU A 60 3.94 59.26 -27.28
N SER A 61 4.60 60.38 -27.47
CA SER A 61 5.92 60.79 -27.02
C SER A 61 6.03 61.09 -25.52
N GLU A 62 7.29 61.17 -25.09
CA GLU A 62 7.85 61.86 -23.90
C GLU A 62 8.25 61.03 -22.66
N SER A 63 9.45 61.41 -22.22
CA SER A 63 10.44 60.83 -21.30
C SER A 63 10.21 61.15 -19.82
N ILE A 64 10.54 60.23 -18.87
CA ILE A 64 11.33 60.42 -17.61
C ILE A 64 11.77 59.02 -17.07
N PRO A 65 13.01 58.81 -16.58
CA PRO A 65 13.48 57.53 -15.99
C PRO A 65 13.40 57.49 -14.44
N GLY A 66 12.96 56.38 -13.86
CA GLY A 66 13.04 56.16 -12.40
C GLY A 66 12.39 54.87 -11.87
N SER A 67 13.20 53.81 -11.75
CA SER A 67 13.07 52.62 -10.88
C SER A 67 11.70 51.91 -10.75
N SER A 68 11.49 50.86 -11.56
CA SER A 68 10.51 49.79 -11.28
C SER A 68 11.12 48.68 -10.41
N PRO A 69 10.34 48.02 -9.54
CA PRO A 69 10.78 46.82 -8.82
C PRO A 69 11.00 45.68 -9.82
N SER A 70 12.08 44.93 -9.65
CA SER A 70 12.42 43.74 -10.44
C SER A 70 11.26 42.74 -10.51
N GLU A 71 10.59 42.70 -11.65
CA GLU A 71 9.60 41.69 -12.01
C GLU A 71 10.32 40.31 -12.09
N PRO A 72 9.81 39.25 -11.45
CA PRO A 72 10.44 37.94 -11.51
C PRO A 72 10.39 37.37 -12.95
N PRO A 73 11.42 36.63 -13.39
CA PRO A 73 11.50 36.17 -14.78
C PRO A 73 10.32 35.25 -15.13
N LEU A 74 9.59 35.64 -16.18
CA LEU A 74 8.42 34.95 -16.71
C LEU A 74 8.81 33.56 -17.28
N LEU A 75 8.20 32.50 -16.75
CA LEU A 75 8.38 31.13 -17.22
C LEU A 75 7.71 30.92 -18.60
N PRO A 76 8.32 30.17 -19.54
CA PRO A 76 7.79 30.00 -20.90
C PRO A 76 6.50 29.16 -20.93
N VAL A 77 5.45 29.66 -21.59
CA VAL A 77 4.18 28.93 -21.80
C VAL A 77 4.46 27.68 -22.66
N CYS A 78 3.94 26.52 -22.25
CA CYS A 78 4.18 25.27 -22.96
C CYS A 78 3.55 25.26 -24.38
N ALA A 79 4.29 24.69 -25.34
CA ALA A 79 3.82 24.55 -26.72
C ALA A 79 2.65 23.55 -26.91
N LYS A 80 2.49 22.60 -25.98
CA LYS A 80 1.34 21.66 -25.92
C LYS A 80 0.86 21.57 -24.47
N PRO A 81 -0.48 21.57 -24.23
CA PRO A 81 -1.00 21.32 -22.90
C PRO A 81 -0.62 19.90 -22.49
N ALA A 82 -0.24 19.72 -21.22
CA ALA A 82 -0.16 18.37 -20.69
C ALA A 82 -1.58 17.77 -20.65
N ASP A 83 -1.73 16.49 -20.99
CA ASP A 83 -3.02 15.78 -20.95
C ASP A 83 -2.82 14.30 -20.56
N ILE A 84 -3.81 13.75 -19.86
CA ILE A 84 -3.88 12.32 -19.56
C ILE A 84 -4.94 11.71 -20.47
N ARG A 85 -4.50 10.82 -21.37
CA ARG A 85 -5.39 10.13 -22.32
C ARG A 85 -6.57 9.46 -21.59
N HIS A 86 -7.79 9.65 -22.11
CA HIS A 86 -9.00 9.05 -21.54
C HIS A 86 -8.90 7.54 -21.34
N VAL A 87 -8.29 6.83 -22.29
CA VAL A 87 -8.05 5.38 -22.19
C VAL A 87 -7.29 5.01 -20.91
N PHE A 88 -6.28 5.80 -20.54
CA PHE A 88 -5.54 5.58 -19.30
C PHE A 88 -6.43 5.83 -18.08
N LYS A 89 -7.24 6.90 -18.06
CA LYS A 89 -8.18 7.19 -16.97
C LYS A 89 -9.13 6.03 -16.72
N TYR A 90 -9.70 5.46 -17.79
CA TYR A 90 -10.59 4.29 -17.72
C TYR A 90 -9.88 3.05 -17.17
N ILE A 91 -8.72 2.68 -17.73
CA ILE A 91 -7.95 1.52 -17.28
C ILE A 91 -7.58 1.66 -15.80
N ASN A 92 -7.03 2.82 -15.42
CA ASN A 92 -6.61 3.12 -14.07
C ASN A 92 -7.77 3.04 -13.08
N THR A 93 -8.94 3.54 -13.46
CA THR A 93 -10.17 3.47 -12.64
C THR A 93 -10.65 2.03 -12.45
N ILE A 94 -10.67 1.21 -13.51
CA ILE A 94 -11.05 -0.21 -13.42
C ILE A 94 -10.11 -0.98 -12.48
N VAL A 95 -8.80 -0.72 -12.59
CA VAL A 95 -7.78 -1.32 -11.71
C VAL A 95 -8.00 -0.86 -10.26
N SER A 96 -8.19 0.43 -10.02
CA SER A 96 -8.48 0.97 -8.69
C SER A 96 -9.74 0.36 -8.07
N CYS A 97 -10.83 0.22 -8.82
CA CYS A 97 -12.06 -0.45 -8.36
C CYS A 97 -11.81 -1.92 -8.00
N SER A 98 -11.01 -2.63 -8.79
CA SER A 98 -10.64 -4.02 -8.51
C SER A 98 -9.81 -4.13 -7.22
N ILE A 99 -8.84 -3.23 -7.03
CA ILE A 99 -8.03 -3.13 -5.80
C ILE A 99 -8.92 -2.86 -4.60
N PHE A 100 -9.89 -1.95 -4.73
CA PHE A 100 -10.82 -1.59 -3.66
C PHE A 100 -11.63 -2.81 -3.18
N ILE A 101 -12.25 -3.54 -4.12
CA ILE A 101 -13.08 -4.72 -3.82
C ILE A 101 -12.23 -5.83 -3.18
N VAL A 102 -11.14 -6.22 -3.85
CA VAL A 102 -10.26 -7.30 -3.38
C VAL A 102 -9.62 -6.94 -2.05
N GLY A 103 -9.19 -5.69 -1.90
CA GLY A 103 -8.55 -5.19 -0.68
C GLY A 103 -9.48 -5.19 0.52
N ILE A 104 -10.74 -4.75 0.37
CA ILE A 104 -11.72 -4.80 1.46
C ILE A 104 -12.03 -6.24 1.86
N ILE A 105 -12.33 -7.11 0.89
CA ILE A 105 -12.68 -8.51 1.16
C ILE A 105 -11.50 -9.23 1.82
N GLY A 106 -10.30 -9.10 1.24
CA GLY A 106 -9.09 -9.79 1.68
C GLY A 106 -8.68 -9.37 3.09
N ASN A 107 -8.52 -8.07 3.33
CA ASN A 107 -8.06 -7.57 4.64
C ASN A 107 -9.12 -7.76 5.73
N SER A 108 -10.41 -7.60 5.43
CA SER A 108 -11.49 -7.88 6.40
C SER A 108 -11.54 -9.36 6.77
N THR A 109 -11.37 -10.25 5.78
CA THR A 109 -11.32 -11.71 6.02
C THR A 109 -10.09 -12.08 6.85
N LEU A 110 -8.94 -11.49 6.56
CA LEU A 110 -7.71 -11.71 7.32
C LEU A 110 -7.87 -11.32 8.79
N LEU A 111 -8.44 -10.13 9.07
CA LEU A 111 -8.77 -9.70 10.43
C LEU A 111 -9.76 -10.63 11.11
N ARG A 112 -10.81 -11.07 10.39
CA ARG A 112 -11.79 -12.03 10.91
C ARG A 112 -11.14 -13.37 11.29
N ILE A 113 -10.22 -13.89 10.47
CA ILE A 113 -9.50 -15.14 10.73
C ILE A 113 -8.69 -15.04 12.01
N ILE A 114 -7.92 -13.96 12.18
CA ILE A 114 -7.07 -13.74 13.36
C ILE A 114 -7.93 -13.52 14.61
N TYR A 115 -9.02 -12.77 14.47
CA TYR A 115 -9.96 -12.53 15.56
C TYR A 115 -10.67 -13.81 15.99
N LYS A 116 -11.23 -14.61 15.09
CA LYS A 116 -12.02 -15.81 15.46
C LYS A 116 -11.17 -16.97 15.95
N ASN A 117 -9.99 -17.20 15.39
CA ASN A 117 -9.18 -18.37 15.70
C ASN A 117 -8.16 -18.08 16.80
N LYS A 118 -8.39 -18.57 18.03
CA LYS A 118 -7.45 -18.39 19.16
C LYS A 118 -6.03 -18.87 18.85
N CYS A 119 -5.88 -19.96 18.08
CA CYS A 119 -4.59 -20.50 17.65
C CYS A 119 -3.80 -19.56 16.70
N MET A 120 -4.49 -18.60 16.07
CA MET A 120 -3.89 -17.59 15.21
C MET A 120 -3.53 -16.30 15.97
N ARG A 121 -3.84 -16.18 17.25
CA ARG A 121 -3.53 -14.99 18.07
C ARG A 121 -2.14 -15.11 18.71
N ASN A 122 -1.12 -14.88 17.91
CA ASN A 122 0.28 -14.88 18.32
C ASN A 122 0.97 -13.59 17.87
N GLY A 123 2.16 -13.29 18.41
CA GLY A 123 2.90 -12.05 18.13
C GLY A 123 3.02 -11.66 16.64
N PRO A 124 3.50 -12.54 15.76
CA PRO A 124 3.61 -12.26 14.31
C PRO A 124 2.26 -11.95 13.66
N ASN A 125 1.21 -12.68 14.04
CA ASN A 125 -0.12 -12.47 13.47
C ASN A 125 -0.77 -11.17 13.97
N VAL A 126 -0.36 -10.64 15.12
CA VAL A 126 -0.77 -9.29 15.56
C VAL A 126 -0.16 -8.19 14.69
N LEU A 127 1.10 -8.35 14.26
CA LEU A 127 1.70 -7.44 13.27
C LEU A 127 1.00 -7.53 11.92
N ILE A 128 0.62 -8.73 11.48
CA ILE A 128 -0.18 -8.94 10.26
C ILE A 128 -1.57 -8.29 10.39
N ALA A 129 -2.21 -8.37 11.57
CA ALA A 129 -3.48 -7.68 11.82
C ALA A 129 -3.32 -6.16 11.81
N SER A 130 -2.23 -5.63 12.37
CA SER A 130 -1.88 -4.20 12.30
C SER A 130 -1.73 -3.73 10.85
N LEU A 131 -1.02 -4.51 10.03
CA LEU A 131 -0.87 -4.26 8.59
C LEU A 131 -2.24 -4.23 7.88
N ALA A 132 -3.09 -5.23 8.10
CA ALA A 132 -4.43 -5.30 7.50
C ALA A 132 -5.34 -4.12 7.89
N LEU A 133 -5.20 -3.59 9.12
CA LEU A 133 -5.92 -2.39 9.56
C LEU A 133 -5.42 -1.13 8.83
N GLY A 134 -4.10 -0.97 8.69
CA GLY A 134 -3.50 0.14 7.94
C GLY A 134 -3.87 0.12 6.45
N ASP A 135 -3.88 -1.07 5.85
CA ASP A 135 -4.29 -1.31 4.46
C ASP A 135 -5.78 -0.96 4.26
N LEU A 136 -6.67 -1.38 5.18
CA LEU A 136 -8.10 -1.00 5.12
C LEU A 136 -8.29 0.51 5.24
N LEU A 137 -7.57 1.17 6.14
CA LEU A 137 -7.65 2.62 6.30
C LEU A 137 -7.26 3.35 5.00
N TYR A 138 -6.18 2.90 4.35
CA TYR A 138 -5.75 3.43 3.07
C TYR A 138 -6.78 3.19 1.96
N ILE A 139 -7.26 1.95 1.81
CA ILE A 139 -8.20 1.57 0.75
C ILE A 139 -9.54 2.30 0.92
N LEU A 140 -10.03 2.49 2.14
CA LEU A 140 -11.33 3.12 2.37
C LEU A 140 -11.33 4.64 2.15
N ILE A 141 -10.21 5.31 2.43
CA ILE A 141 -10.14 6.78 2.45
C ILE A 141 -9.32 7.33 1.28
N ALA A 142 -8.09 6.86 1.11
CA ALA A 142 -7.19 7.43 0.11
C ALA A 142 -7.52 6.99 -1.31
N LEU A 143 -7.88 5.71 -1.52
CA LEU A 143 -8.12 5.17 -2.87
C LEU A 143 -9.31 5.83 -3.59
N PRO A 144 -10.51 6.02 -2.99
CA PRO A 144 -11.63 6.69 -3.66
C PRO A 144 -11.30 8.13 -4.02
N ILE A 145 -10.58 8.82 -3.13
CA ILE A 145 -10.15 10.19 -3.36
C ILE A 145 -9.14 10.27 -4.51
N ASN A 146 -8.20 9.33 -4.61
CA ASN A 146 -7.25 9.28 -5.73
C ASN A 146 -7.94 9.02 -7.08
N VAL A 147 -8.99 8.17 -7.10
CA VAL A 147 -9.81 7.95 -8.28
C VAL A 147 -10.61 9.21 -8.63
N TYR A 148 -11.21 9.85 -7.63
CA TYR A 148 -11.92 11.10 -7.82
C TYR A 148 -10.99 12.17 -8.42
N LYS A 149 -9.79 12.35 -7.86
CA LYS A 149 -8.76 13.27 -8.37
C LYS A 149 -8.34 13.01 -9.81
N LEU A 150 -8.41 11.76 -10.27
CA LEU A 150 -8.11 11.42 -11.67
C LEU A 150 -9.23 11.82 -12.64
N LEU A 151 -10.48 11.77 -12.17
CA LEU A 151 -11.68 11.95 -12.99
C LEU A 151 -12.22 13.38 -12.92
N ALA A 152 -12.13 14.02 -11.76
CA ALA A 152 -12.64 15.36 -11.49
C ALA A 152 -11.54 16.42 -11.68
N LYS A 153 -11.97 17.63 -12.05
CA LYS A 153 -11.08 18.79 -12.22
C LYS A 153 -10.90 19.58 -10.92
N ASP A 154 -11.93 19.64 -10.09
CA ASP A 154 -12.03 20.52 -8.91
C ASP A 154 -12.01 19.73 -7.59
N TRP A 155 -11.66 20.39 -6.49
CA TRP A 155 -11.62 19.80 -5.14
C TRP A 155 -12.79 20.29 -4.26
N PRO A 156 -13.93 19.57 -4.20
CA PRO A 156 -15.11 20.02 -3.45
C PRO A 156 -15.08 19.65 -1.96
N PHE A 157 -14.10 18.86 -1.50
CA PHE A 157 -14.12 18.28 -0.14
C PHE A 157 -13.62 19.24 0.96
N GLY A 158 -13.21 20.45 0.58
CA GLY A 158 -12.70 21.46 1.50
C GLY A 158 -11.29 21.15 2.04
N VAL A 159 -10.78 22.11 2.83
CA VAL A 159 -9.41 22.09 3.34
C VAL A 159 -9.13 20.95 4.32
N GLN A 160 -10.13 20.55 5.10
CA GLN A 160 -9.95 19.50 6.12
C GLN A 160 -9.64 18.15 5.48
N VAL A 161 -10.39 17.78 4.45
CA VAL A 161 -10.15 16.54 3.70
C VAL A 161 -8.84 16.65 2.91
N CYS A 162 -8.51 17.84 2.41
CA CYS A 162 -7.24 18.08 1.70
C CYS A 162 -6.02 17.77 2.58
N LYS A 163 -6.08 18.11 3.87
CA LYS A 163 -5.01 17.82 4.83
C LYS A 163 -5.07 16.37 5.35
N LEU A 164 -6.29 15.85 5.56
CA LEU A 164 -6.51 14.53 6.16
C LEU A 164 -6.11 13.36 5.24
N VAL A 165 -6.43 13.44 3.94
CA VAL A 165 -6.14 12.36 2.99
C VAL A 165 -4.64 12.06 2.85
N PRO A 166 -3.74 13.03 2.55
CA PRO A 166 -2.31 12.76 2.44
C PRO A 166 -1.70 12.32 3.77
N PHE A 167 -2.21 12.83 4.91
CA PHE A 167 -1.83 12.37 6.24
C PHE A 167 -2.16 10.89 6.45
N ILE A 168 -3.41 10.48 6.24
CA ILE A 168 -3.83 9.09 6.38
C ILE A 168 -3.05 8.19 5.41
N GLN A 169 -2.86 8.65 4.18
CA GLN A 169 -2.06 7.94 3.20
C GLN A 169 -0.66 7.66 3.74
N LYS A 170 0.08 8.67 4.19
CA LYS A 170 1.45 8.46 4.72
C LYS A 170 1.50 7.69 6.03
N ALA A 171 0.53 7.88 6.92
CA ALA A 171 0.43 7.11 8.15
C ALA A 171 0.25 5.62 7.84
N SER A 172 -0.66 5.27 6.92
CA SER A 172 -0.85 3.89 6.47
C SER A 172 0.41 3.29 5.85
N VAL A 173 1.13 4.03 4.98
CA VAL A 173 2.42 3.53 4.43
C VAL A 173 3.41 3.27 5.56
N GLY A 174 3.46 4.17 6.56
CA GLY A 174 4.38 4.06 7.69
C GLY A 174 4.10 2.83 8.54
N ILE A 175 2.82 2.57 8.82
CA ILE A 175 2.39 1.34 9.52
C ILE A 175 2.84 0.11 8.73
N THR A 176 2.66 0.10 7.41
CA THR A 176 3.04 -1.03 6.55
C THR A 176 4.55 -1.28 6.58
N VAL A 177 5.35 -0.25 6.33
CA VAL A 177 6.82 -0.33 6.28
C VAL A 177 7.42 -0.77 7.61
N LEU A 178 7.00 -0.13 8.70
CA LEU A 178 7.49 -0.46 10.04
C LEU A 178 7.03 -1.86 10.49
N SER A 179 5.83 -2.30 10.10
CA SER A 179 5.35 -3.66 10.36
C SER A 179 6.15 -4.72 9.59
N LEU A 180 6.55 -4.44 8.34
CA LEU A 180 7.42 -5.34 7.55
C LEU A 180 8.82 -5.47 8.18
N CYS A 181 9.39 -4.36 8.64
CA CYS A 181 10.65 -4.36 9.41
C CYS A 181 10.50 -5.20 10.69
N ALA A 182 9.46 -4.96 11.49
CA ALA A 182 9.20 -5.69 12.73
C ALA A 182 8.99 -7.20 12.48
N LEU A 183 8.28 -7.56 11.41
CA LEU A 183 8.11 -8.95 10.99
C LEU A 183 9.45 -9.59 10.64
N SER A 184 10.32 -8.90 9.90
CA SER A 184 11.66 -9.37 9.52
C SER A 184 12.54 -9.63 10.75
N ILE A 185 12.56 -8.69 11.69
CA ILE A 185 13.25 -8.82 12.98
C ILE A 185 12.71 -10.02 13.77
N ASP A 186 11.38 -10.15 13.86
CA ASP A 186 10.75 -11.22 14.62
C ASP A 186 11.06 -12.60 14.01
N ARG A 187 11.13 -12.71 12.67
CA ARG A 187 11.57 -13.95 11.99
C ARG A 187 13.03 -14.29 12.30
N TYR A 188 13.93 -13.31 12.20
CA TYR A 188 15.34 -13.51 12.54
C TYR A 188 15.49 -13.98 13.99
N ARG A 189 14.85 -13.29 14.95
CA ARG A 189 14.89 -13.65 16.38
C ARG A 189 14.36 -15.07 16.64
N ALA A 190 13.30 -15.49 15.94
CA ALA A 190 12.76 -16.83 16.07
C ALA A 190 13.72 -17.93 15.58
N VAL A 191 14.69 -17.59 14.74
CA VAL A 191 15.71 -18.51 14.22
C VAL A 191 16.97 -18.50 15.07
N ALA A 192 17.44 -17.30 15.43
CA ALA A 192 18.61 -17.11 16.27
C ALA A 192 18.39 -17.59 17.71
N SER A 193 17.26 -17.22 18.33
CA SER A 193 16.91 -17.67 19.67
C SER A 193 16.20 -19.03 19.62
N TRP A 194 16.82 -20.06 20.19
CA TRP A 194 16.26 -21.41 20.23
C TRP A 194 15.16 -21.57 21.31
N SER A 195 15.04 -20.64 22.25
CA SER A 195 14.28 -20.80 23.50
C SER A 195 12.99 -19.99 23.62
N ARG A 196 12.47 -19.36 22.55
CA ARG A 196 11.17 -18.68 22.66
C ARG A 196 10.04 -19.70 22.72
N ILE A 197 9.60 -20.01 23.94
CA ILE A 197 8.36 -20.76 24.21
C ILE A 197 7.23 -20.03 23.48
N GLN A 198 6.73 -20.63 22.39
CA GLN A 198 5.56 -20.15 21.66
C GLN A 198 4.31 -20.45 22.48
N GLY A 199 4.10 -19.68 23.55
CA GLY A 199 2.84 -19.68 24.28
C GLY A 199 1.70 -19.19 23.40
N ILE A 200 0.49 -19.72 23.63
CA ILE A 200 -0.74 -19.22 23.04
C ILE A 200 -1.07 -17.89 23.71
N GLY A 201 -1.15 -16.80 22.92
CA GLY A 201 -1.46 -15.47 23.44
C GLY A 201 -0.61 -14.37 22.80
N ILE A 202 -1.04 -13.13 23.03
CA ILE A 202 -0.35 -11.92 22.58
C ILE A 202 0.54 -11.45 23.73
N PRO A 203 1.89 -11.52 23.62
CA PRO A 203 2.77 -10.96 24.63
C PRO A 203 2.53 -9.45 24.75
N MET A 204 2.49 -8.90 25.96
CA MET A 204 2.31 -7.46 26.19
C MET A 204 3.31 -6.61 25.39
N TRP A 205 4.57 -7.06 25.31
CA TRP A 205 5.59 -6.40 24.49
C TRP A 205 5.20 -6.26 23.01
N LYS A 206 4.48 -7.24 22.44
CA LYS A 206 4.01 -7.17 21.05
C LYS A 206 2.89 -6.17 20.84
N ALA A 207 2.02 -5.98 21.85
CA ALA A 207 1.02 -4.92 21.81
C ALA A 207 1.69 -3.54 21.88
N VAL A 208 2.68 -3.36 22.77
CA VAL A 208 3.49 -2.13 22.86
C VAL A 208 4.23 -1.86 21.55
N GLU A 209 4.81 -2.88 20.92
CA GLU A 209 5.49 -2.77 19.62
C GLU A 209 4.53 -2.24 18.53
N VAL A 210 3.30 -2.75 18.45
CA VAL A 210 2.30 -2.23 17.50
C VAL A 210 1.91 -0.80 17.82
N LEU A 211 1.64 -0.46 19.08
CA LEU A 211 1.29 0.91 19.46
C LEU A 211 2.41 1.90 19.11
N LEU A 212 3.67 1.51 19.31
CA LEU A 212 4.83 2.31 18.93
C LEU A 212 4.90 2.49 17.40
N ILE A 213 4.68 1.43 16.63
CA ILE A 213 4.63 1.51 15.16
C ILE A 213 3.60 2.53 14.70
N TRP A 214 2.38 2.49 15.27
CA TRP A 214 1.32 3.43 14.93
C TRP A 214 1.66 4.87 15.33
N ALA A 215 2.18 5.06 16.56
CA ALA A 215 2.58 6.38 17.03
C ALA A 215 3.66 7.00 16.14
N VAL A 216 4.71 6.24 15.82
CA VAL A 216 5.78 6.70 14.93
C VAL A 216 5.24 6.99 13.53
N ALA A 217 4.44 6.10 12.95
CA ALA A 217 3.87 6.31 11.62
C ALA A 217 2.98 7.57 11.53
N ILE A 218 2.17 7.82 12.57
CA ILE A 218 1.34 9.01 12.68
C ILE A 218 2.20 10.27 12.79
N VAL A 219 3.20 10.27 13.67
CA VAL A 219 4.10 11.43 13.87
C VAL A 219 4.84 11.78 12.58
N LEU A 220 5.35 10.78 11.85
CA LEU A 220 6.05 10.98 10.58
C LEU A 220 5.13 11.48 9.46
N ALA A 221 3.82 11.26 9.56
CA ALA A 221 2.84 11.74 8.61
C ALA A 221 2.34 13.18 8.89
N VAL A 222 2.55 13.71 10.10
CA VAL A 222 2.08 15.07 10.50
C VAL A 222 2.52 16.17 9.52
N PRO A 223 3.76 16.21 9.00
CA PRO A 223 4.16 17.24 8.04
C PRO A 223 3.27 17.31 6.79
N GLU A 224 2.67 16.19 6.36
CA GLU A 224 1.76 16.18 5.21
C GLU A 224 0.47 16.95 5.50
N ALA A 225 -0.10 16.79 6.71
CA ALA A 225 -1.29 17.54 7.12
C ALA A 225 -1.02 19.05 7.20
N ILE A 226 0.21 19.44 7.55
CA ILE A 226 0.60 20.85 7.66
C ILE A 226 0.89 21.43 6.27
N ALA A 227 1.58 20.67 5.40
CA ALA A 227 2.09 21.17 4.13
C ALA A 227 1.03 21.27 3.02
N PHE A 228 0.03 20.38 3.03
CA PHE A 228 -1.06 20.42 2.06
C PHE A 228 -2.06 21.51 2.40
N ASP A 229 -2.51 22.25 1.40
CA ASP A 229 -3.56 23.24 1.54
C ASP A 229 -4.40 23.36 0.26
N MET A 230 -5.54 24.03 0.36
CA MET A 230 -6.30 24.42 -0.82
C MET A 230 -5.69 25.67 -1.44
N VAL A 231 -5.40 25.57 -2.73
CA VAL A 231 -4.84 26.66 -3.52
C VAL A 231 -5.83 27.00 -4.63
N GLU A 232 -6.04 28.30 -4.83
CA GLU A 232 -6.83 28.83 -5.92
C GLU A 232 -5.94 29.04 -7.15
N LEU A 233 -6.37 28.46 -8.27
CA LEU A 233 -5.73 28.59 -9.57
C LEU A 233 -6.70 29.26 -10.55
N SER A 234 -6.25 30.30 -11.24
CA SER A 234 -7.05 30.99 -12.26
C SER A 234 -6.70 30.43 -13.63
N TYR A 235 -7.56 29.56 -14.18
CA TYR A 235 -7.38 28.92 -15.49
C TYR A 235 -8.42 29.41 -16.48
N TRP A 236 -7.98 30.11 -17.54
CA TRP A 236 -8.85 30.58 -18.65
C TRP A 236 -10.16 31.21 -18.15
N GLU A 237 -10.04 32.19 -17.26
CA GLU A 237 -11.18 32.92 -16.64
C GLU A 237 -12.06 32.09 -15.68
N GLN A 238 -11.64 30.89 -15.27
CA GLN A 238 -12.30 30.11 -14.22
C GLN A 238 -11.40 29.96 -12.98
N HIS A 239 -12.00 30.12 -11.80
CA HIS A 239 -11.35 29.90 -10.50
C HIS A 239 -11.51 28.43 -10.10
N LEU A 240 -10.40 27.70 -10.02
CA LEU A 240 -10.36 26.29 -9.65
C LEU A 240 -9.72 26.13 -8.27
N TRP A 241 -10.32 25.34 -7.40
CA TRP A 241 -9.75 25.00 -6.10
C TRP A 241 -9.11 23.62 -6.18
N VAL A 242 -7.81 23.54 -5.90
CA VAL A 242 -7.08 22.26 -5.89
C VAL A 242 -6.43 22.02 -4.54
N CYS A 243 -6.31 20.75 -4.16
CA CYS A 243 -5.60 20.33 -2.97
C CYS A 243 -4.17 19.90 -3.30
N MET A 244 -3.19 20.75 -2.97
CA MET A 244 -1.80 20.51 -3.30
C MET A 244 -0.84 20.91 -2.18
N LEU A 245 0.43 20.54 -2.35
CA LEU A 245 1.50 20.97 -1.45
C LEU A 245 1.77 22.47 -1.69
N ALA A 246 1.44 23.33 -0.72
CA ALA A 246 1.58 24.78 -0.90
C ALA A 246 3.07 25.17 -1.14
N SER A 247 3.32 26.09 -2.07
CA SER A 247 4.68 26.61 -2.34
C SER A 247 5.19 27.40 -1.14
N GLU A 248 4.37 28.30 -0.60
CA GLU A 248 4.70 29.16 0.52
C GLU A 248 4.47 28.47 1.86
N GLN A 249 5.56 28.04 2.49
CA GLN A 249 5.53 27.37 3.78
C GLN A 249 5.98 28.33 4.89
N LYS A 250 5.07 28.63 5.83
CA LYS A 250 5.27 29.63 6.89
C LYS A 250 6.47 29.32 7.81
N SER A 251 6.69 28.03 8.11
CA SER A 251 7.76 27.58 9.02
C SER A 251 9.04 27.17 8.26
N ARG A 252 10.21 27.48 8.83
CA ARG A 252 11.52 27.06 8.30
C ARG A 252 11.62 25.53 8.15
N PHE A 253 11.07 24.78 9.12
CA PHE A 253 11.05 23.32 9.07
C PHE A 253 10.21 22.81 7.88
N MET A 254 9.09 23.45 7.58
CA MET A 254 8.20 23.03 6.49
C MET A 254 8.79 23.32 5.11
N ARG A 255 9.55 24.41 4.97
CA ARG A 255 10.36 24.65 3.76
C ARG A 255 11.40 23.56 3.54
N PHE A 256 12.17 23.24 4.59
CA PHE A 256 13.11 22.12 4.54
C PHE A 256 12.40 20.81 4.19
N TYR A 257 11.29 20.50 4.85
CA TYR A 257 10.50 19.30 4.57
C TYR A 257 10.07 19.22 3.10
N ARG A 258 9.50 20.29 2.53
CA ARG A 258 9.13 20.37 1.10
C ARG A 258 10.33 20.01 0.21
N ASP A 259 11.50 20.60 0.49
CA ASP A 259 12.69 20.43 -0.34
C ASP A 259 13.33 19.04 -0.18
N VAL A 260 13.13 18.34 0.93
CA VAL A 260 13.67 16.98 1.14
C VAL A 260 12.63 15.87 1.03
N LYS A 261 11.33 16.19 0.92
CA LYS A 261 10.20 15.26 1.05
C LYS A 261 10.38 14.00 0.22
N ASP A 262 10.63 14.10 -1.10
CA ASP A 262 10.70 12.92 -1.95
C ASP A 262 11.91 12.02 -1.64
N TRP A 263 13.06 12.62 -1.28
CA TRP A 263 14.25 11.91 -0.84
C TRP A 263 14.03 11.25 0.52
N TRP A 264 13.39 11.95 1.45
CA TRP A 264 12.97 11.42 2.75
C TRP A 264 12.01 10.24 2.58
N LEU A 265 11.00 10.39 1.73
CA LEU A 265 10.03 9.34 1.44
C LEU A 265 10.71 8.13 0.81
N PHE A 266 11.62 8.33 -0.15
CA PHE A 266 12.39 7.25 -0.75
C PHE A 266 13.30 6.55 0.27
N GLY A 267 14.07 7.31 1.06
CA GLY A 267 14.96 6.74 2.07
C GLY A 267 14.21 5.97 3.17
N PHE A 268 13.24 6.63 3.81
CA PHE A 268 12.55 6.07 4.98
C PHE A 268 11.45 5.07 4.62
N TYR A 269 10.60 5.36 3.63
CA TYR A 269 9.47 4.48 3.31
C TYR A 269 9.85 3.40 2.30
N PHE A 270 10.86 3.58 1.44
CA PHE A 270 11.24 2.57 0.45
C PHE A 270 12.55 1.86 0.78
N CYS A 271 13.66 2.56 1.00
CA CYS A 271 14.97 1.93 1.23
C CYS A 271 15.07 1.23 2.58
N LEU A 272 14.57 1.85 3.66
CA LEU A 272 14.62 1.28 5.02
C LEU A 272 14.05 -0.15 5.12
N PRO A 273 12.83 -0.47 4.64
CA PRO A 273 12.31 -1.84 4.72
C PRO A 273 13.13 -2.82 3.88
N LEU A 274 13.61 -2.41 2.71
CA LEU A 274 14.43 -3.28 1.85
C LEU A 274 15.77 -3.61 2.50
N VAL A 275 16.45 -2.61 3.05
CA VAL A 275 17.73 -2.77 3.76
C VAL A 275 17.52 -3.58 5.03
N CYS A 276 16.52 -3.25 5.84
CA CYS A 276 16.19 -3.95 7.07
C CYS A 276 15.92 -5.44 6.80
N THR A 277 15.02 -5.75 5.87
CA THR A 277 14.71 -7.15 5.52
C THR A 277 15.90 -7.85 4.87
N GLY A 278 16.65 -7.17 3.99
CA GLY A 278 17.85 -7.72 3.36
C GLY A 278 18.89 -8.15 4.40
N ILE A 279 19.16 -7.30 5.38
CA ILE A 279 20.07 -7.59 6.50
C ILE A 279 19.54 -8.76 7.32
N PHE A 280 18.30 -8.71 7.84
CA PHE A 280 17.77 -9.77 8.70
C PHE A 280 17.59 -11.11 7.98
N TYR A 281 17.28 -11.09 6.68
CA TYR A 281 17.20 -12.29 5.86
C TYR A 281 18.59 -12.91 5.64
N THR A 282 19.61 -12.08 5.40
CA THR A 282 21.00 -12.53 5.26
C THR A 282 21.50 -13.12 6.58
N LEU A 283 21.33 -12.41 7.69
CA LEU A 283 21.69 -12.91 9.03
C LEU A 283 20.98 -14.21 9.37
N MET A 284 19.68 -14.31 9.06
CA MET A 284 18.92 -15.55 9.24
C MET A 284 19.50 -16.69 8.40
N SER A 285 19.82 -16.43 7.13
CA SER A 285 20.37 -17.45 6.22
C SER A 285 21.75 -17.93 6.68
N CYS A 286 22.62 -17.01 7.11
CA CYS A 286 23.93 -17.32 7.68
C CYS A 286 23.81 -18.16 8.96
N GLU A 287 22.92 -17.79 9.87
CA GLU A 287 22.66 -18.53 11.12
C GLU A 287 22.20 -19.97 10.85
N MET A 288 21.32 -20.14 9.85
CA MET A 288 20.85 -21.46 9.43
C MET A 288 21.94 -22.31 8.77
N LEU A 289 22.86 -21.69 8.02
CA LEU A 289 23.99 -22.37 7.39
C LEU A 289 25.06 -22.78 8.42
N SER A 290 25.35 -21.92 9.39
CA SER A 290 26.29 -22.20 10.49
C SER A 290 25.84 -23.42 11.31
N LYS A 291 24.55 -23.48 11.67
CA LYS A 291 23.98 -24.60 12.44
C LYS A 291 23.86 -25.92 11.67
N ARG A 292 23.99 -25.91 10.33
CA ARG A 292 23.98 -27.11 9.48
C ARG A 292 25.23 -27.98 9.67
N ASN A 293 26.34 -27.39 10.12
CA ASN A 293 27.59 -28.12 10.35
C ASN A 293 27.63 -28.88 11.70
N GLY A 294 26.55 -28.84 12.52
CA GLY A 294 26.55 -29.30 13.91
C GLY A 294 25.83 -30.62 14.26
N MET A 295 24.54 -30.85 13.92
CA MET A 295 23.83 -32.08 14.38
C MET A 295 22.40 -32.29 13.78
N ARG A 296 22.12 -33.54 13.37
CA ARG A 296 20.85 -34.33 13.26
C ARG A 296 19.67 -33.91 12.35
N ILE A 297 19.19 -34.94 11.64
CA ILE A 297 18.10 -35.01 10.65
C ILE A 297 16.72 -34.53 11.16
N ALA A 298 16.41 -34.63 12.46
CA ALA A 298 15.15 -34.13 13.03
C ALA A 298 15.08 -32.59 13.16
N LEU A 299 16.23 -31.92 13.21
CA LEU A 299 16.32 -30.44 13.18
C LEU A 299 15.95 -29.90 11.79
N ASN A 300 16.10 -30.71 10.73
CA ASN A 300 15.82 -30.30 9.35
C ASN A 300 14.35 -29.93 9.13
N ASP A 301 13.38 -30.61 9.74
CA ASP A 301 11.96 -30.29 9.54
C ASP A 301 11.51 -29.01 10.26
N HIS A 302 12.06 -28.74 11.45
CA HIS A 302 11.85 -27.46 12.13
C HIS A 302 12.55 -26.32 11.38
N MET A 303 13.77 -26.53 10.90
CA MET A 303 14.50 -25.55 10.08
C MET A 303 13.84 -25.30 8.73
N LYS A 304 13.30 -26.35 8.08
CA LYS A 304 12.54 -26.25 6.82
C LYS A 304 11.27 -25.43 7.01
N ARG A 305 10.51 -25.65 8.09
CA ARG A 305 9.36 -24.80 8.44
C ARG A 305 9.76 -23.35 8.70
N ARG A 306 10.88 -23.09 9.39
CA ARG A 306 11.38 -21.71 9.58
C ARG A 306 11.82 -21.06 8.26
N ARG A 307 12.44 -21.82 7.34
CA ARG A 307 12.80 -21.36 5.99
C ARG A 307 11.59 -20.96 5.18
N GLU A 308 10.56 -21.79 5.17
CA GLU A 308 9.30 -21.48 4.49
C GLU A 308 8.71 -20.17 5.05
N VAL A 309 8.67 -20.01 6.37
CA VAL A 309 8.15 -18.81 7.03
C VAL A 309 8.99 -17.55 6.76
N ALA A 310 10.28 -17.66 6.48
CA ALA A 310 11.11 -16.51 6.11
C ALA A 310 11.09 -16.17 4.63
N LYS A 311 10.96 -17.18 3.76
CA LYS A 311 10.65 -16.96 2.34
C LYS A 311 9.37 -16.15 2.19
N THR A 312 8.39 -16.33 3.07
CA THR A 312 7.16 -15.52 3.05
C THR A 312 7.45 -14.05 3.27
N VAL A 313 8.25 -13.71 4.27
CA VAL A 313 8.59 -12.32 4.57
C VAL A 313 9.43 -11.71 3.46
N PHE A 314 10.39 -12.46 2.91
CA PHE A 314 11.14 -12.01 1.73
C PHE A 314 10.23 -11.76 0.52
N CYS A 315 9.29 -12.67 0.23
CA CYS A 315 8.34 -12.50 -0.86
C CYS A 315 7.44 -11.27 -0.66
N LEU A 316 6.94 -11.03 0.56
CA LEU A 316 6.17 -9.82 0.89
C LEU A 316 6.97 -8.54 0.62
N VAL A 317 8.27 -8.54 0.90
CA VAL A 317 9.13 -7.37 0.70
C VAL A 317 9.52 -7.17 -0.77
N VAL A 318 9.68 -8.24 -1.55
CA VAL A 318 9.85 -8.13 -3.01
C VAL A 318 8.58 -7.55 -3.65
N ILE A 319 7.40 -8.04 -3.25
CA ILE A 319 6.12 -7.48 -3.70
C ILE A 319 6.03 -6.00 -3.33
N PHE A 320 6.36 -5.64 -2.08
CA PHE A 320 6.43 -4.25 -1.66
C PHE A 320 7.35 -3.43 -2.57
N ALA A 321 8.56 -3.91 -2.85
CA ALA A 321 9.51 -3.22 -3.73
C ALA A 321 8.90 -2.96 -5.11
N LEU A 322 8.30 -3.98 -5.73
CA LEU A 322 7.72 -3.89 -7.07
C LEU A 322 6.50 -2.95 -7.13
N CYS A 323 5.69 -2.95 -6.07
CA CYS A 323 4.51 -2.09 -5.97
C CYS A 323 4.87 -0.63 -5.73
N TRP A 324 5.90 -0.35 -4.92
CA TRP A 324 6.25 1.01 -4.51
C TRP A 324 7.29 1.69 -5.40
N LEU A 325 8.14 0.91 -6.08
CA LEU A 325 9.19 1.45 -6.94
C LEU A 325 8.67 2.41 -8.02
N PRO A 326 7.59 2.12 -8.77
CA PRO A 326 7.13 3.03 -9.83
C PRO A 326 6.75 4.43 -9.30
N LEU A 327 6.14 4.50 -8.12
CA LEU A 327 5.76 5.76 -7.47
C LEU A 327 6.97 6.56 -6.97
N HIS A 328 7.95 5.89 -6.38
CA HIS A 328 9.15 6.58 -5.93
C HIS A 328 9.99 7.05 -7.12
N LEU A 329 10.09 6.21 -8.15
CA LEU A 329 10.80 6.54 -9.38
C LEU A 329 10.15 7.73 -10.07
N SER A 330 8.82 7.80 -10.17
CA SER A 330 8.12 8.94 -10.78
C SER A 330 8.46 10.27 -10.11
N ARG A 331 8.44 10.28 -8.77
CA ARG A 331 8.72 11.48 -7.97
C ARG A 331 10.18 11.90 -8.04
N ILE A 332 11.11 10.95 -7.99
CA ILE A 332 12.55 11.25 -8.11
C ILE A 332 12.88 11.74 -9.52
N LEU A 333 12.40 11.07 -10.58
CA LEU A 333 12.61 11.52 -11.96
C LEU A 333 12.04 12.91 -12.18
N LYS A 334 10.83 13.18 -11.66
CA LYS A 334 10.25 14.51 -11.69
C LYS A 334 11.13 15.54 -11.00
N LYS A 335 11.74 15.21 -9.86
CA LYS A 335 12.59 16.16 -9.13
C LYS A 335 13.94 16.41 -9.79
N THR A 336 14.49 15.42 -10.48
CA THR A 336 15.85 15.50 -11.05
C THR A 336 15.90 15.95 -12.50
N ILE A 337 14.86 15.66 -13.29
CA ILE A 337 14.85 15.89 -14.75
C ILE A 337 13.97 17.08 -15.13
N TYR A 338 12.93 17.38 -14.35
CA TYR A 338 12.02 18.46 -14.70
C TYR A 338 12.69 19.83 -14.51
N ASP A 339 12.95 20.49 -15.63
CA ASP A 339 13.40 21.87 -15.68
C ASP A 339 12.22 22.79 -15.98
N GLN A 340 12.03 23.82 -15.15
CA GLN A 340 11.00 24.82 -15.38
C GLN A 340 11.32 25.71 -16.59
N THR A 341 12.57 25.81 -17.02
CA THR A 341 13.00 26.70 -18.11
C THR A 341 12.87 26.07 -19.51
N ASP A 342 12.64 24.76 -19.61
CA ASP A 342 12.51 24.04 -20.88
C ASP A 342 11.13 24.25 -21.54
N PRO A 343 11.05 24.74 -22.79
CA PRO A 343 9.80 24.86 -23.55
C PRO A 343 9.05 23.53 -23.78
N ASN A 344 9.75 22.39 -23.81
CA ASN A 344 9.18 21.06 -24.03
C ASN A 344 8.78 20.33 -22.73
N ARG A 345 8.89 20.99 -21.57
CA ARG A 345 8.61 20.43 -20.24
C ARG A 345 7.23 19.78 -20.09
N CYS A 346 6.23 20.20 -20.88
CA CYS A 346 4.87 19.65 -20.81
C CYS A 346 4.71 18.23 -21.35
N GLU A 347 5.54 17.82 -22.32
CA GLU A 347 5.52 16.44 -22.83
C GLU A 347 6.11 15.49 -21.80
N LEU A 348 7.27 15.85 -21.23
CA LEU A 348 7.87 15.14 -20.11
C LEU A 348 6.90 15.08 -18.91
N LEU A 349 6.24 16.19 -18.58
CA LEU A 349 5.27 16.24 -17.50
C LEU A 349 4.08 15.31 -17.74
N SER A 350 3.55 15.24 -18.96
CA SER A 350 2.45 14.32 -19.31
C SER A 350 2.85 12.86 -19.06
N PHE A 351 4.07 12.49 -19.46
CA PHE A 351 4.62 11.18 -19.17
C PHE A 351 4.79 10.92 -17.66
N LEU A 352 5.35 11.89 -16.93
CA LEU A 352 5.53 11.80 -15.48
C LEU A 352 4.20 11.67 -14.73
N LEU A 353 3.14 12.35 -15.19
CA LEU A 353 1.78 12.26 -14.64
C LEU A 353 1.20 10.85 -14.81
N VAL A 354 1.31 10.28 -16.01
CA VAL A 354 0.87 8.91 -16.29
C VAL A 354 1.63 7.92 -15.40
N MET A 355 2.94 8.08 -15.29
CA MET A 355 3.77 7.23 -14.43
C MET A 355 3.42 7.40 -12.94
N ASP A 356 3.09 8.61 -12.48
CA ASP A 356 2.69 8.86 -11.09
C ASP A 356 1.35 8.20 -10.75
N TYR A 357 0.31 8.36 -11.59
CA TYR A 357 -0.98 7.68 -11.39
C TYR A 357 -0.87 6.16 -11.49
N PHE A 358 -0.03 5.66 -12.41
CA PHE A 358 0.31 4.25 -12.48
C PHE A 358 1.00 3.79 -11.19
N GLY A 359 1.97 4.57 -10.70
CA GLY A 359 2.66 4.32 -9.44
C GLY A 359 1.75 4.35 -8.22
N ILE A 360 0.79 5.28 -8.15
CA ILE A 360 -0.24 5.34 -7.11
C ILE A 360 -1.09 4.07 -7.13
N ASN A 361 -1.46 3.57 -8.31
CA ASN A 361 -2.19 2.29 -8.42
C ASN A 361 -1.34 1.09 -7.99
N MET A 362 -0.09 1.02 -8.43
CA MET A 362 0.83 -0.04 -8.03
C MET A 362 1.09 -0.03 -6.52
N ALA A 363 1.25 1.15 -5.91
CA ALA A 363 1.37 1.30 -4.47
C ALA A 363 0.08 0.90 -3.75
N SER A 364 -1.09 1.21 -4.32
CA SER A 364 -2.39 0.81 -3.78
C SER A 364 -2.59 -0.71 -3.85
N LEU A 365 -2.09 -1.36 -4.91
CA LEU A 365 -2.11 -2.81 -5.09
C LEU A 365 -1.37 -3.55 -3.97
N ASN A 366 -0.33 -2.96 -3.38
CA ASN A 366 0.37 -3.52 -2.22
C ASN A 366 -0.60 -3.82 -1.07
N SER A 367 -1.62 -2.96 -0.87
CA SER A 367 -2.59 -3.10 0.22
C SER A 367 -3.54 -4.29 0.02
N CYS A 368 -3.79 -4.74 -1.22
CA CYS A 368 -4.65 -5.89 -1.49
C CYS A 368 -3.88 -7.18 -1.77
N ILE A 369 -2.61 -7.10 -2.20
CA ILE A 369 -1.78 -8.29 -2.40
C ILE A 369 -1.43 -8.96 -1.06
N ASN A 370 -1.33 -8.23 0.05
CA ASN A 370 -0.93 -8.79 1.35
C ASN A 370 -1.75 -10.04 1.77
N PRO A 371 -3.09 -10.02 1.81
CA PRO A 371 -3.90 -11.23 2.04
C PRO A 371 -3.68 -12.34 1.01
N VAL A 372 -3.54 -11.99 -0.27
CA VAL A 372 -3.33 -12.94 -1.38
C VAL A 372 -1.98 -13.65 -1.25
N ALA A 373 -0.92 -12.91 -0.95
CA ALA A 373 0.40 -13.44 -0.67
C ALA A 373 0.35 -14.38 0.54
N LEU A 374 -0.30 -13.98 1.64
CA LEU A 374 -0.45 -14.85 2.81
C LEU A 374 -1.23 -16.14 2.50
N TYR A 375 -2.23 -16.07 1.62
CA TYR A 375 -2.99 -17.24 1.15
C TYR A 375 -2.10 -18.24 0.40
N PHE A 376 -1.30 -17.78 -0.57
CA PHE A 376 -0.45 -18.68 -1.36
C PHE A 376 0.73 -19.22 -0.56
N VAL A 377 1.23 -18.42 0.37
CA VAL A 377 2.51 -18.69 1.00
C VAL A 377 2.38 -19.45 2.31
N SER A 378 1.28 -19.27 3.07
CA SER A 378 1.08 -19.97 4.36
C SER A 378 -0.07 -20.97 4.29
N ARG A 379 0.24 -22.26 4.42
CA ARG A 379 -0.77 -23.33 4.49
C ARG A 379 -1.81 -23.09 5.60
N LYS A 380 -1.40 -22.52 6.75
CA LYS A 380 -2.32 -22.20 7.85
C LYS A 380 -3.33 -21.12 7.45
N PHE A 381 -2.85 -20.03 6.84
CA PHE A 381 -3.73 -18.97 6.36
C PHE A 381 -4.59 -19.47 5.20
N LYS A 382 -4.03 -20.22 4.23
CA LYS A 382 -4.76 -20.84 3.13
C LYS A 382 -5.99 -21.61 3.61
N ASN A 383 -5.80 -22.53 4.56
CA ASN A 383 -6.91 -23.33 5.09
C ASN A 383 -7.98 -22.45 5.76
N CYS A 384 -7.57 -21.45 6.54
CA CYS A 384 -8.52 -20.53 7.19
C CYS A 384 -9.30 -19.66 6.18
N PHE A 385 -8.63 -19.19 5.11
CA PHE A 385 -9.26 -18.45 4.02
C PHE A 385 -10.25 -19.33 3.27
N GLN A 386 -9.89 -20.57 2.93
CA GLN A 386 -10.80 -21.53 2.31
C GLN A 386 -12.00 -21.81 3.21
N SER A 387 -11.81 -22.01 4.52
CA SER A 387 -12.93 -22.17 5.44
C SER A 387 -13.81 -20.92 5.52
N CYS A 388 -13.26 -19.70 5.48
CA CYS A 388 -14.07 -18.48 5.58
C CYS A 388 -14.79 -18.10 4.27
N LEU A 389 -14.15 -18.30 3.11
CA LEU A 389 -14.64 -17.87 1.80
C LEU A 389 -15.36 -18.99 1.04
N CYS A 390 -14.93 -20.23 1.19
CA CYS A 390 -15.50 -21.41 0.51
C CYS A 390 -16.47 -22.21 1.39
N CYS A 391 -16.95 -21.62 2.50
CA CYS A 391 -17.94 -22.23 3.39
C CYS A 391 -19.28 -22.57 2.68
N TRP A 392 -19.49 -22.07 1.46
CA TRP A 392 -20.62 -22.47 0.60
C TRP A 392 -20.39 -23.77 -0.18
N CYS A 393 -19.20 -24.36 -0.13
CA CYS A 393 -18.86 -25.58 -0.89
C CYS A 393 -18.39 -26.77 -0.04
N GLN A 394 -18.24 -26.66 1.28
CA GLN A 394 -17.83 -27.80 2.13
C GLN A 394 -18.64 -27.89 3.43
N ARG A 395 -19.34 -29.02 3.61
CA ARG A 395 -19.91 -29.51 4.87
C ARG A 395 -18.80 -29.70 5.94
N PRO A 396 -19.12 -29.64 7.25
CA PRO A 396 -18.12 -29.60 8.30
C PRO A 396 -17.42 -30.95 8.45
N ALA A 397 -16.09 -30.98 8.29
CA ALA A 397 -15.27 -32.09 8.74
C ALA A 397 -13.95 -31.57 9.32
N LEU A 398 -13.62 -32.13 10.49
CA LEU A 398 -12.42 -31.98 11.32
C LEU A 398 -12.31 -30.74 12.23
N SER A 399 -12.89 -30.92 13.42
CA SER A 399 -12.32 -30.43 14.68
C SER A 399 -10.82 -30.74 14.76
N ILE A 400 -10.01 -29.70 14.94
CA ILE A 400 -8.62 -29.84 15.37
C ILE A 400 -8.67 -30.20 16.86
N THR A 401 -8.54 -31.48 17.19
CA THR A 401 -8.30 -31.91 18.58
C THR A 401 -6.83 -31.63 18.95
N PRO A 402 -6.56 -31.07 20.14
CA PRO A 402 -5.21 -31.04 20.68
C PRO A 402 -4.85 -32.44 21.17
N THR A 403 -3.73 -32.97 20.68
CA THR A 403 -3.09 -34.18 21.20
C THR A 403 -2.72 -33.98 22.66
N ASP A 404 -3.35 -34.73 23.56
CA ASP A 404 -2.85 -35.00 24.91
C ASP A 404 -2.42 -36.47 24.95
N GLU A 405 -1.20 -36.70 25.44
CA GLU A 405 -0.69 -38.04 25.71
C GLU A 405 -1.52 -38.71 26.81
N LYS A 406 -2.04 -39.90 26.52
CA LYS A 406 -2.04 -41.06 27.44
C LYS A 406 -2.47 -42.31 26.70
N GLY A 407 -1.67 -43.36 26.85
CA GLY A 407 -1.82 -44.61 26.14
C GLY A 407 -3.14 -45.33 26.44
N SER A 408 -3.65 -46.03 25.44
CA SER A 408 -4.23 -47.36 25.63
C SER A 408 -4.30 -48.09 24.30
N VAL A 409 -3.92 -49.36 24.38
CA VAL A 409 -3.96 -50.37 23.33
C VAL A 409 -5.41 -50.61 22.91
N GLY A 410 -5.69 -50.62 21.60
CA GLY A 410 -7.02 -50.92 21.07
C GLY A 410 -6.98 -51.38 19.63
N LYS A 411 -7.06 -52.71 19.45
CA LYS A 411 -7.26 -53.44 18.19
C LYS A 411 -8.37 -52.80 17.35
N TRP A 412 -8.10 -52.54 16.07
CA TRP A 412 -9.15 -52.34 15.07
C TRP A 412 -9.28 -53.58 14.18
N LYS A 413 -10.40 -54.27 14.40
CA LYS A 413 -10.87 -55.43 13.66
C LYS A 413 -11.64 -54.93 12.44
N ALA A 414 -11.33 -55.49 11.28
CA ALA A 414 -11.97 -55.22 10.01
C ALA A 414 -13.37 -55.86 9.93
N THR A 415 -14.31 -55.12 9.36
CA THR A 415 -15.55 -55.59 8.72
C THR A 415 -15.85 -54.52 7.66
N GLY A 416 -15.91 -54.75 6.35
CA GLY A 416 -16.45 -55.89 5.64
C GLY A 416 -17.77 -55.43 5.01
N GLN A 417 -17.71 -54.89 3.79
CA GLN A 417 -18.88 -54.87 2.91
C GLN A 417 -18.44 -54.97 1.45
N GLU A 418 -18.94 -56.05 0.86
CA GLU A 418 -18.67 -56.57 -0.49
C GLU A 418 -19.18 -55.64 -1.59
N LEU A 419 -18.42 -55.59 -2.68
CA LEU A 419 -18.96 -55.47 -4.04
C LEU A 419 -17.94 -56.15 -4.95
N GLY A 420 -18.30 -57.35 -5.40
CA GLY A 420 -17.49 -58.18 -6.28
C GLY A 420 -17.41 -57.61 -7.69
N LEU A 421 -16.30 -57.90 -8.35
CA LEU A 421 -16.27 -58.41 -9.72
C LEU A 421 -14.85 -58.89 -10.04
N ASP A 422 -14.84 -60.08 -10.62
CA ASP A 422 -13.75 -60.95 -10.99
C ASP A 422 -12.53 -60.28 -11.66
N ARG A 423 -11.32 -60.67 -11.22
CA ARG A 423 -10.34 -61.23 -12.15
C ARG A 423 -9.30 -62.11 -11.46
N SER A 424 -9.28 -63.33 -11.97
CA SER A 424 -8.47 -64.50 -11.68
C SER A 424 -6.97 -64.31 -11.91
N SER A 425 -6.18 -64.99 -11.05
CA SER A 425 -4.94 -65.76 -11.30
C SER A 425 -3.82 -65.11 -12.16
N SER A 426 -2.53 -65.22 -11.92
CA SER A 426 -1.68 -66.13 -11.15
C SER A 426 -0.22 -65.69 -11.43
N ARG A 427 0.73 -66.26 -10.65
CA ARG A 427 2.20 -66.39 -10.88
C ARG A 427 3.11 -65.49 -10.06
N LEU A 428 3.77 -66.11 -9.08
CA LEU A 428 5.24 -66.14 -8.86
C LEU A 428 5.47 -66.98 -7.58
N SER A 429 5.63 -68.31 -7.72
CA SER A 429 6.94 -69.01 -7.76
C SER A 429 7.92 -68.58 -6.67
N ASN A 430 8.09 -69.42 -5.66
CA ASN A 430 9.24 -69.37 -4.76
C ASN A 430 9.81 -70.79 -4.56
N LYS A 431 11.03 -70.94 -5.10
CA LYS A 431 12.22 -71.63 -4.56
C LYS A 431 12.18 -73.11 -4.16
N TYR A 432 12.96 -73.84 -4.97
CA TYR A 432 13.85 -74.95 -4.64
C TYR A 432 14.61 -74.84 -3.30
N SER A 433 14.62 -75.96 -2.58
CA SER A 433 15.72 -76.64 -1.84
C SER A 433 15.01 -77.71 -1.02
N SER A 434 15.42 -78.96 -0.87
CA SER A 434 16.63 -79.73 -1.18
C SER A 434 16.40 -81.08 -0.45
N SER A 435 16.98 -82.16 -0.97
CA SER A 435 16.99 -83.54 -0.43
C SER A 435 15.79 -84.40 -0.76
#